data_AF-B5LPG6-F1
#
_entry.id   AF-B5LPG6-F1
#
_cell.length_a   1.000
_cell.length_b   1.000
_cell.length_c   1.000
_cell.angle_alpha   90.00
_cell.angle_beta   90.00
_cell.angle_gamma   90.00
#
_symmetry.space_group_name_H-M   'P 1'
#
loop_
_entity.id
_entity.type
_entity.pdbx_description
1 polymer ?
#
loop_
_entity_poly.entity_id
_entity_poly.type
_entity_poly.pdbx_seq_one_letter_code
_entity_poly.pdbx_strand_id
1 'polypeptide(L)'
;YDWYCDLPPGEPLTWGVQTEACECADWFNSKYIVLWGSNISQTRIPDAHFAYEARYNGAKIVCISPDYNASATHADLYFRINPGTDGILALGVAKLLIDQDLIDTPYVKEQTDLPLLVFSGTKRFLRESDLKNGGKEDIFYFWDMKQQHAVPVPGSMGSDQETIQLNGADPALAGTFQVQLADGKSAEVTTVFELLKKGLTQYTLDKVAARTGLPVREIELFAKELGTRKPAMIIHGARTNHWFHNDLINRSFILL
;
A
#
# COMPACT_ATOMS: atom_id res chain seq x y z
N TYR A 1 3.28 13.91 18.77
CA TYR A 1 3.24 12.65 17.98
C TYR A 1 4.33 12.67 16.93
N ASP A 2 4.42 13.74 16.15
CA ASP A 2 5.50 14.04 15.18
C ASP A 2 6.89 14.20 15.80
N TRP A 3 7.07 15.01 16.86
CA TRP A 3 8.39 15.26 17.47
C TRP A 3 9.07 13.99 18.02
N TYR A 4 8.28 13.03 18.49
CA TYR A 4 8.78 11.72 18.94
C TYR A 4 8.88 10.69 17.82
N CYS A 5 8.54 11.07 16.58
CA CYS A 5 8.46 10.19 15.42
C CYS A 5 7.49 9.01 15.63
N ASP A 6 6.48 9.16 16.48
CA ASP A 6 5.45 8.14 16.71
C ASP A 6 4.26 8.31 15.78
N LEU A 7 4.05 9.52 15.24
CA LEU A 7 3.15 9.73 14.12
C LEU A 7 3.70 8.96 12.90
N PRO A 8 2.95 8.06 12.27
CA PRO A 8 3.36 7.44 11.00
C PRO A 8 2.97 8.35 9.83
N PRO A 9 3.87 9.20 9.29
CA PRO A 9 3.47 10.21 8.32
C PRO A 9 2.88 9.64 7.02
N GLY A 10 3.08 8.36 6.72
CA GLY A 10 2.40 7.73 5.59
C GLY A 10 0.88 7.64 5.72
N GLU A 11 0.33 7.56 6.94
CA GLU A 11 -1.12 7.51 7.18
C GLU A 11 -1.80 8.84 6.80
N PRO A 12 -1.43 10.02 7.32
CA PRO A 12 -2.03 11.28 6.88
C PRO A 12 -1.77 11.58 5.40
N LEU A 13 -0.63 11.13 4.85
CA LEU A 13 -0.35 11.30 3.42
C LEU A 13 -1.19 10.40 2.50
N THR A 14 -1.71 9.26 3.01
CA THR A 14 -2.46 8.29 2.19
C THR A 14 -3.95 8.31 2.47
N TRP A 15 -4.33 8.38 3.74
CA TRP A 15 -5.72 8.30 4.20
C TRP A 15 -6.28 9.64 4.69
N GLY A 16 -5.44 10.66 4.88
CA GLY A 16 -5.90 11.96 5.37
C GLY A 16 -6.31 12.00 6.84
N VAL A 17 -5.98 10.97 7.62
CA VAL A 17 -6.22 10.90 9.08
C VAL A 17 -4.93 11.05 9.86
N GLN A 18 -4.99 11.54 11.10
CA GLN A 18 -3.78 11.72 11.92
C GLN A 18 -3.06 10.39 12.15
N THR A 19 -3.76 9.42 12.70
CA THR A 19 -3.34 8.03 12.77
C THR A 19 -4.54 7.16 13.16
N GLU A 20 -4.56 5.91 12.69
CA GLU A 20 -5.57 4.92 13.06
C GLU A 20 -4.94 3.53 13.23
N ALA A 21 -5.40 2.77 14.21
CA ALA A 21 -4.97 1.39 14.44
C ALA A 21 -6.08 0.56 15.07
N CYS A 22 -6.10 -0.75 14.80
CA CYS A 22 -6.99 -1.67 15.48
C CYS A 22 -6.60 -1.83 16.97
N GLU A 23 -7.56 -2.21 17.81
CA GLU A 23 -7.27 -2.68 19.16
C GLU A 23 -6.45 -3.98 19.12
N CYS A 24 -5.60 -4.20 20.13
CA CYS A 24 -4.74 -5.38 20.16
C CYS A 24 -5.52 -6.71 20.24
N ALA A 25 -6.77 -6.68 20.74
CA ALA A 25 -7.66 -7.83 20.73
C ALA A 25 -7.94 -8.34 19.31
N ASP A 26 -7.95 -7.45 18.31
CA ASP A 26 -8.17 -7.82 16.91
C ASP A 26 -6.99 -8.59 16.30
N TRP A 27 -5.81 -8.56 16.93
CA TRP A 27 -4.68 -9.41 16.52
C TRP A 27 -5.05 -10.90 16.54
N PHE A 28 -5.96 -11.30 17.44
CA PHE A 28 -6.45 -12.68 17.53
C PHE A 28 -7.24 -13.13 16.30
N ASN A 29 -7.85 -12.20 15.57
CA ASN A 29 -8.65 -12.49 14.37
C ASN A 29 -7.78 -12.72 13.12
N SER A 30 -6.51 -12.35 13.16
CA SER A 30 -5.58 -12.53 12.04
C SER A 30 -5.23 -13.99 11.77
N LYS A 31 -4.96 -14.34 10.51
CA LYS A 31 -4.33 -15.61 10.11
C LYS A 31 -2.86 -15.47 9.76
N TYR A 32 -2.38 -14.23 9.61
CA TYR A 32 -0.99 -13.92 9.30
C TYR A 32 -0.60 -12.56 9.88
N ILE A 33 0.29 -12.56 10.87
CA ILE A 33 0.73 -11.35 11.58
C ILE A 33 2.18 -11.08 11.23
N VAL A 34 2.46 -9.91 10.65
CA VAL A 34 3.81 -9.46 10.35
C VAL A 34 4.25 -8.43 11.38
N LEU A 35 5.11 -8.84 12.31
CA LEU A 35 5.79 -7.94 13.24
C LEU A 35 6.96 -7.28 12.49
N TRP A 36 6.70 -6.14 11.84
CA TRP A 36 7.64 -5.47 10.97
C TRP A 36 8.33 -4.30 11.68
N GLY A 37 9.49 -4.55 12.27
CA GLY A 37 10.17 -3.57 13.11
C GLY A 37 9.44 -3.28 14.43
N SER A 38 8.63 -4.23 14.90
CA SER A 38 7.94 -4.16 16.20
C SER A 38 8.40 -5.27 17.14
N ASN A 39 8.66 -4.92 18.41
CA ASN A 39 9.07 -5.85 19.47
C ASN A 39 8.01 -5.89 20.59
N ILE A 40 6.84 -6.41 20.26
CA ILE A 40 5.66 -6.45 21.13
C ILE A 40 5.93 -7.10 22.49
N SER A 41 6.85 -8.07 22.60
CA SER A 41 7.18 -8.70 23.90
C SER A 41 7.77 -7.73 24.92
N GLN A 42 8.40 -6.64 24.47
CA GLN A 42 9.01 -5.65 25.35
C GLN A 42 8.28 -4.30 25.33
N THR A 43 7.68 -3.94 24.20
CA THR A 43 7.05 -2.61 24.01
C THR A 43 5.53 -2.63 24.09
N ARG A 44 4.91 -3.82 24.11
CA ARG A 44 3.47 -4.06 24.23
C ARG A 44 3.20 -5.24 25.17
N ILE A 45 3.91 -5.26 26.30
CA ILE A 45 3.84 -6.32 27.32
C ILE A 45 2.40 -6.75 27.66
N PRO A 46 1.45 -5.82 27.96
CA PRO A 46 0.10 -6.23 28.33
C PRO A 46 -0.72 -6.80 27.17
N ASP A 47 -0.31 -6.56 25.92
CA ASP A 47 -1.07 -6.91 24.72
C ASP A 47 -0.46 -8.09 23.93
N ALA A 48 0.82 -8.39 24.14
CA ALA A 48 1.57 -9.37 23.35
C ALA A 48 0.94 -10.76 23.35
N HIS A 49 0.18 -11.10 24.41
CA HIS A 49 -0.51 -12.38 24.51
C HIS A 49 -1.50 -12.60 23.36
N PHE A 50 -2.20 -11.56 22.86
CA PHE A 50 -3.17 -11.71 21.77
C PHE A 50 -2.52 -12.26 20.50
N ALA A 51 -1.34 -11.75 20.12
CA ALA A 51 -0.63 -12.24 18.94
C ALA A 51 -0.20 -13.71 19.13
N TYR A 52 0.29 -14.08 20.31
CA TYR A 52 0.76 -15.44 20.59
C TYR A 52 -0.40 -16.44 20.74
N GLU A 53 -1.52 -16.01 21.31
CA GLU A 53 -2.77 -16.78 21.34
C GLU A 53 -3.29 -16.98 19.92
N ALA A 54 -3.24 -15.96 19.04
CA ALA A 54 -3.57 -16.10 17.62
C ALA A 54 -2.71 -17.19 16.97
N ARG A 55 -1.41 -17.20 17.26
CA ARG A 55 -0.48 -18.20 16.76
C ARG A 55 -0.82 -19.62 17.24
N TYR A 56 -1.12 -19.79 18.54
CA TYR A 56 -1.60 -21.08 19.05
C TYR A 56 -2.95 -21.48 18.45
N ASN A 57 -3.76 -20.52 18.01
CA ASN A 57 -5.01 -20.72 17.28
C ASN A 57 -4.83 -20.87 15.74
N GLY A 58 -3.59 -21.09 15.28
CA GLY A 58 -3.28 -21.41 13.88
C GLY A 58 -2.93 -20.23 12.99
N ALA A 59 -2.86 -19.00 13.51
CA ALA A 59 -2.22 -17.90 12.80
C ALA A 59 -0.71 -18.17 12.66
N LYS A 60 -0.08 -17.54 11.67
CA LYS A 60 1.38 -17.57 11.52
C LYS A 60 1.95 -16.19 11.82
N ILE A 61 3.03 -16.14 12.61
CA ILE A 61 3.73 -14.89 12.94
C ILE A 61 5.04 -14.82 12.15
N VAL A 62 5.27 -13.69 11.50
CA VAL A 62 6.55 -13.34 10.88
C VAL A 62 7.17 -12.18 11.64
N CYS A 63 8.45 -12.28 11.99
CA CYS A 63 9.20 -11.17 12.55
C CYS A 63 10.24 -10.67 11.54
N ILE A 64 10.13 -9.41 11.16
CA ILE A 64 11.09 -8.74 10.26
C ILE A 64 11.86 -7.71 11.08
N SER A 65 13.13 -7.99 11.33
CA SER A 65 13.98 -7.17 12.21
C SER A 65 15.47 -7.43 11.97
N PRO A 66 16.36 -6.41 11.98
CA PRO A 66 17.80 -6.61 11.82
C PRO A 66 18.47 -7.42 12.95
N ASP A 67 17.91 -7.32 14.15
CA ASP A 67 18.30 -8.11 15.33
C ASP A 67 17.22 -9.14 15.69
N TYR A 68 17.68 -10.27 16.25
CA TYR A 68 16.82 -11.32 16.78
C TYR A 68 16.28 -10.90 18.16
N ASN A 69 15.26 -10.05 18.14
CA ASN A 69 14.66 -9.48 19.35
C ASN A 69 13.77 -10.49 20.11
N ALA A 70 13.25 -10.08 21.27
CA ALA A 70 12.42 -10.96 22.11
C ALA A 70 11.18 -11.50 21.39
N SER A 71 10.53 -10.69 20.55
CA SER A 71 9.36 -11.13 19.77
C SER A 71 9.71 -12.17 18.70
N ALA A 72 10.93 -12.15 18.17
CA ALA A 72 11.39 -13.12 17.18
C ALA A 72 11.45 -14.55 17.74
N THR A 73 11.59 -14.72 19.06
CA THR A 73 11.57 -16.04 19.71
C THR A 73 10.20 -16.74 19.64
N HIS A 74 9.14 -15.97 19.37
CA HIS A 74 7.76 -16.45 19.24
C HIS A 74 7.25 -16.48 17.79
N ALA A 75 8.09 -16.09 16.82
CA ALA A 75 7.72 -16.06 15.41
C ALA A 75 7.97 -17.41 14.71
N ASP A 76 7.15 -17.72 13.72
CA ASP A 76 7.32 -18.90 12.86
C ASP A 76 8.39 -18.67 11.78
N LEU A 77 8.54 -17.42 11.34
CA LEU A 77 9.59 -16.99 10.43
C LEU A 77 10.28 -15.75 10.99
N TYR A 78 11.61 -15.72 10.87
CA TYR A 78 12.42 -14.56 11.18
C TYR A 78 13.19 -14.12 9.95
N PHE A 79 12.97 -12.89 9.51
CA PHE A 79 13.67 -12.27 8.40
C PHE A 79 14.62 -11.19 8.92
N ARG A 80 15.93 -11.49 8.83
CA ARG A 80 17.00 -10.58 9.24
C ARG A 80 17.27 -9.55 8.16
N ILE A 81 16.41 -8.55 8.09
CA ILE A 81 16.54 -7.45 7.13
C ILE A 81 17.72 -6.53 7.48
N ASN A 82 18.41 -6.00 6.47
CA ASN A 82 19.37 -4.93 6.65
C ASN A 82 18.67 -3.64 7.13
N PRO A 83 19.21 -2.92 8.12
CA PRO A 83 18.57 -1.70 8.65
C PRO A 83 18.23 -0.68 7.55
N GLY A 84 17.00 -0.16 7.56
CA GLY A 84 16.56 0.93 6.68
C GLY A 84 16.22 0.49 5.25
N THR A 85 16.08 -0.82 5.00
CA THR A 85 15.76 -1.37 3.67
C THR A 85 14.33 -1.91 3.56
N ASP A 86 13.50 -1.66 4.57
CA ASP A 86 12.12 -2.15 4.69
C ASP A 86 11.23 -1.73 3.52
N GLY A 87 11.32 -0.46 3.08
CA GLY A 87 10.58 0.01 1.92
C GLY A 87 10.99 -0.69 0.61
N ILE A 88 12.25 -1.11 0.48
CA ILE A 88 12.74 -1.89 -0.67
C ILE A 88 12.11 -3.29 -0.66
N LEU A 89 12.05 -3.92 0.51
CA LEU A 89 11.36 -5.20 0.68
C LEU A 89 9.87 -5.06 0.34
N ALA A 90 9.19 -4.06 0.89
CA ALA A 90 7.77 -3.83 0.65
C ALA A 90 7.46 -3.61 -0.84
N LEU A 91 8.23 -2.79 -1.54
CA LEU A 91 8.03 -2.58 -2.98
C LEU A 91 8.37 -3.83 -3.82
N GLY A 92 9.38 -4.62 -3.41
CA GLY A 92 9.65 -5.92 -4.01
C GLY A 92 8.50 -6.91 -3.83
N VAL A 93 7.87 -6.92 -2.66
CA VAL A 93 6.69 -7.75 -2.36
C VAL A 93 5.46 -7.27 -3.13
N ALA A 94 5.21 -5.96 -3.18
CA ALA A 94 4.12 -5.37 -3.96
C ALA A 94 4.22 -5.76 -5.45
N LYS A 95 5.44 -5.75 -6.01
CA LYS A 95 5.70 -6.26 -7.36
C LYS A 95 5.29 -7.72 -7.51
N LEU A 96 5.68 -8.59 -6.59
CA LEU A 96 5.31 -10.01 -6.65
C LEU A 96 3.80 -10.21 -6.53
N LEU A 97 3.12 -9.47 -5.66
CA LEU A 97 1.66 -9.56 -5.51
C LEU A 97 0.95 -9.16 -6.81
N ILE A 98 1.41 -8.11 -7.49
CA ILE A 98 0.84 -7.68 -8.77
C ILE A 98 1.17 -8.67 -9.89
N ASP A 99 2.43 -9.10 -10.00
CA ASP A 99 2.87 -10.01 -11.08
C ASP A 99 2.22 -11.41 -10.97
N GLN A 100 1.85 -11.82 -9.76
CA GLN A 100 1.23 -13.13 -9.48
C GLN A 100 -0.29 -13.08 -9.32
N ASP A 101 -0.92 -11.92 -9.60
CA ASP A 101 -2.38 -11.73 -9.50
C ASP A 101 -2.95 -12.05 -8.10
N LEU A 102 -2.23 -11.60 -7.05
CA LEU A 102 -2.59 -11.81 -5.64
C LEU A 102 -3.19 -10.55 -4.99
N ILE A 103 -3.53 -9.54 -5.78
CA ILE A 103 -4.17 -8.30 -5.29
C ILE A 103 -5.69 -8.43 -5.29
N ASP A 104 -6.34 -7.77 -4.32
CA ASP A 104 -7.80 -7.59 -4.35
C ASP A 104 -8.15 -6.48 -5.35
N THR A 105 -8.36 -6.88 -6.61
CA THR A 105 -8.63 -5.94 -7.71
C THR A 105 -9.88 -5.08 -7.48
N PRO A 106 -11.04 -5.63 -7.04
CA PRO A 106 -12.19 -4.81 -6.66
C PRO A 106 -11.87 -3.76 -5.59
N TYR A 107 -11.18 -4.16 -4.53
CA TYR A 107 -10.75 -3.21 -3.48
C TYR A 107 -9.86 -2.11 -4.04
N VAL A 108 -8.84 -2.48 -4.84
CA VAL A 108 -7.92 -1.51 -5.44
C VAL A 108 -8.63 -0.49 -6.34
N LYS A 109 -9.62 -0.92 -7.12
CA LYS A 109 -10.39 -0.03 -8.00
C LYS A 109 -11.29 0.95 -7.25
N GLU A 110 -11.81 0.56 -6.09
CA GLU A 110 -12.78 1.37 -5.34
C GLU A 110 -12.13 2.24 -4.26
N GLN A 111 -11.14 1.70 -3.54
CA GLN A 111 -10.65 2.27 -2.27
C GLN A 111 -9.35 3.06 -2.43
N THR A 112 -8.78 3.14 -3.64
CA THR A 112 -7.46 3.75 -3.85
C THR A 112 -7.48 4.73 -5.02
N ASP A 113 -6.41 5.53 -5.13
CA ASP A 113 -6.18 6.42 -6.26
C ASP A 113 -5.47 5.73 -7.44
N LEU A 114 -5.19 4.43 -7.34
CA LEU A 114 -4.54 3.63 -8.38
C LEU A 114 -5.24 3.64 -9.76
N PRO A 115 -6.59 3.68 -9.89
CA PRO A 115 -7.25 3.81 -11.19
C PRO A 115 -7.31 5.25 -11.74
N LEU A 116 -6.87 6.25 -10.98
CA LEU A 116 -7.01 7.65 -11.41
C LEU A 116 -6.09 7.97 -12.58
N LEU A 117 -6.57 8.82 -13.47
CA LEU A 117 -5.88 9.22 -14.68
C LEU A 117 -4.86 10.33 -14.40
N VAL A 118 -3.69 10.16 -14.97
CA VAL A 118 -2.59 11.12 -14.97
C VAL A 118 -2.11 11.34 -16.40
N PHE A 119 -1.65 12.55 -16.70
CA PHE A 119 -1.05 12.83 -18.01
C PHE A 119 0.26 12.06 -18.19
N SER A 120 0.43 11.35 -19.31
CA SER A 120 1.64 10.55 -19.57
C SER A 120 2.94 11.36 -19.51
N GLY A 121 2.89 12.64 -19.93
CA GLY A 121 4.05 13.53 -19.94
C GLY A 121 4.37 14.15 -18.58
N THR A 122 3.43 14.93 -18.03
CA THR A 122 3.64 15.72 -16.80
C THR A 122 3.46 14.92 -15.52
N LYS A 123 2.78 13.75 -15.59
CA LYS A 123 2.44 12.88 -14.46
C LYS A 123 1.56 13.54 -13.39
N ARG A 124 0.99 14.71 -13.68
CA ARG A 124 -0.05 15.32 -12.84
C ARG A 124 -1.38 14.61 -13.10
N PHE A 125 -2.24 14.57 -12.09
CA PHE A 125 -3.62 14.10 -12.25
C PHE A 125 -4.37 14.88 -13.33
N LEU A 126 -5.21 14.18 -14.08
CA LEU A 126 -6.23 14.77 -14.93
C LEU A 126 -7.33 15.36 -14.04
N ARG A 127 -7.58 16.65 -14.18
CA ARG A 127 -8.57 17.40 -13.40
C ARG A 127 -9.74 17.82 -14.27
N GLU A 128 -10.86 18.17 -13.64
CA GLU A 128 -12.01 18.69 -14.39
C GLU A 128 -11.68 20.01 -15.11
N SER A 129 -10.85 20.87 -14.50
CA SER A 129 -10.38 22.10 -15.12
C SER A 129 -9.59 21.89 -16.42
N ASP A 130 -9.02 20.69 -16.63
CA ASP A 130 -8.36 20.32 -17.88
C ASP A 130 -9.35 19.97 -19.01
N LEU A 131 -10.53 19.46 -18.64
CA LEU A 131 -11.55 18.97 -19.57
C LEU A 131 -12.64 20.01 -19.87
N LYS A 132 -12.87 20.97 -18.95
CA LYS A 132 -13.93 21.98 -19.07
C LYS A 132 -13.44 23.36 -18.64
N ASN A 133 -13.79 24.38 -19.40
CA ASN A 133 -13.54 25.78 -19.00
C ASN A 133 -14.31 26.10 -17.71
N GLY A 134 -13.60 26.49 -16.66
CA GLY A 134 -14.18 26.74 -15.33
C GLY A 134 -14.47 25.48 -14.50
N GLY A 135 -13.92 24.32 -14.90
CA GLY A 135 -13.99 23.08 -14.12
C GLY A 135 -13.24 23.18 -12.78
N LYS A 136 -13.61 22.31 -11.82
CA LYS A 136 -12.99 22.27 -10.49
C LYS A 136 -11.59 21.62 -10.53
N GLU A 137 -10.67 22.07 -9.66
CA GLU A 137 -9.29 21.57 -9.56
C GLU A 137 -9.17 20.25 -8.78
N ASP A 138 -10.21 19.92 -8.02
CA ASP A 138 -10.28 18.85 -7.03
C ASP A 138 -11.34 17.79 -7.39
N ILE A 139 -11.75 17.76 -8.68
CA ILE A 139 -12.43 16.65 -9.32
C ILE A 139 -11.44 15.94 -10.24
N PHE A 140 -11.27 14.64 -10.02
CA PHE A 140 -10.39 13.75 -10.77
C PHE A 140 -11.20 12.78 -11.62
N TYR A 141 -10.52 12.02 -12.49
CA TYR A 141 -11.16 11.09 -13.42
C TYR A 141 -10.48 9.73 -13.40
N PHE A 142 -11.27 8.67 -13.58
CA PHE A 142 -10.78 7.34 -13.99
C PHE A 142 -11.33 7.01 -15.39
N TRP A 143 -10.74 6.03 -16.08
CA TRP A 143 -11.30 5.52 -17.34
C TRP A 143 -12.28 4.38 -17.05
N ASP A 144 -13.55 4.51 -17.43
CA ASP A 144 -14.52 3.43 -17.26
C ASP A 144 -14.46 2.47 -18.45
N MET A 145 -14.10 1.22 -18.19
CA MET A 145 -14.01 0.17 -19.21
C MET A 145 -15.37 -0.22 -19.80
N LYS A 146 -16.48 0.05 -19.12
CA LYS A 146 -17.82 -0.23 -19.67
C LYS A 146 -18.29 0.88 -20.61
N GLN A 147 -18.09 2.12 -20.21
CA GLN A 147 -18.53 3.29 -20.97
C GLN A 147 -17.51 3.76 -22.01
N GLN A 148 -16.25 3.32 -21.90
CA GLN A 148 -15.15 3.65 -22.81
C GLN A 148 -14.86 5.16 -22.88
N HIS A 149 -14.95 5.85 -21.74
CA HIS A 149 -14.53 7.24 -21.59
C HIS A 149 -14.10 7.55 -20.15
N ALA A 150 -13.52 8.74 -19.95
CA ALA A 150 -13.20 9.26 -18.63
C ALA A 150 -14.48 9.63 -17.86
N VAL A 151 -14.58 9.20 -16.61
CA VAL A 151 -15.72 9.44 -15.69
C VAL A 151 -15.18 10.14 -14.44
N PRO A 152 -15.87 11.17 -13.91
CA PRO A 152 -15.44 11.83 -12.69
C PRO A 152 -15.49 10.87 -11.49
N VAL A 153 -14.48 10.97 -10.64
CA VAL A 153 -14.34 10.15 -9.42
C VAL A 153 -15.33 10.62 -8.37
N PRO A 154 -16.17 9.74 -7.81
CA PRO A 154 -17.06 10.11 -6.72
C PRO A 154 -16.25 10.28 -5.41
N GLY A 155 -16.66 11.22 -4.55
CA GLY A 155 -16.06 11.41 -3.23
C GLY A 155 -14.72 12.17 -3.21
N SER A 156 -14.24 12.70 -4.34
CA SER A 156 -13.10 13.63 -4.31
C SER A 156 -13.47 14.95 -3.62
N MET A 157 -12.49 15.74 -3.19
CA MET A 157 -12.73 16.99 -2.42
C MET A 157 -13.70 17.97 -3.11
N GLY A 158 -13.67 18.03 -4.44
CA GLY A 158 -14.58 18.87 -5.24
C GLY A 158 -15.89 18.21 -5.66
N SER A 159 -16.06 16.91 -5.40
CA SER A 159 -17.23 16.13 -5.79
C SER A 159 -18.44 16.52 -4.94
N ASP A 160 -19.60 16.69 -5.59
CA ASP A 160 -20.87 16.90 -4.88
C ASP A 160 -21.43 15.58 -4.29
N GLN A 161 -20.84 14.43 -4.66
CA GLN A 161 -21.17 13.12 -4.10
C GLN A 161 -20.29 12.82 -2.88
N GLU A 162 -20.90 12.53 -1.74
CA GLU A 162 -20.25 12.12 -0.49
C GLU A 162 -20.15 10.59 -0.37
N THR A 163 -19.75 9.92 -1.45
CA THR A 163 -19.58 8.47 -1.49
C THR A 163 -18.45 8.09 -2.43
N ILE A 164 -17.85 6.92 -2.21
CA ILE A 164 -16.84 6.32 -3.09
C ILE A 164 -17.41 5.16 -3.93
N GLN A 165 -18.71 4.86 -3.79
CA GLN A 165 -19.33 3.74 -4.50
C GLN A 165 -19.26 3.95 -6.02
N LEU A 166 -18.74 2.94 -6.72
CA LEU A 166 -18.55 2.99 -8.17
C LEU A 166 -19.86 2.88 -8.97
N ASN A 167 -20.98 2.49 -8.34
CA ASN A 167 -22.31 2.41 -8.95
C ASN A 167 -22.35 1.67 -10.31
N GLY A 168 -21.54 0.61 -10.42
CA GLY A 168 -21.47 -0.23 -11.61
C GLY A 168 -20.41 0.19 -12.64
N ALA A 169 -19.70 1.30 -12.44
CA ALA A 169 -18.51 1.65 -13.23
C ALA A 169 -17.41 0.58 -13.07
N ASP A 170 -16.55 0.44 -14.08
CA ASP A 170 -15.39 -0.45 -14.05
C ASP A 170 -14.10 0.33 -14.34
N PRO A 171 -13.49 0.96 -13.31
CA PRO A 171 -12.27 1.73 -13.48
C PRO A 171 -11.13 0.87 -14.04
N ALA A 172 -10.47 1.35 -15.09
CA ALA A 172 -9.27 0.72 -15.62
C ALA A 172 -8.12 0.85 -14.62
N LEU A 173 -7.40 -0.25 -14.36
CA LEU A 173 -6.12 -0.20 -13.64
C LEU A 173 -4.94 -0.08 -14.59
N ALA A 174 -5.01 -0.60 -15.80
CA ALA A 174 -3.88 -0.61 -16.73
C ALA A 174 -4.27 0.00 -18.07
N GLY A 175 -3.28 0.52 -18.77
CA GLY A 175 -3.43 1.04 -20.13
C GLY A 175 -3.21 2.53 -20.30
N THR A 176 -3.38 2.96 -21.54
CA THR A 176 -3.19 4.32 -22.01
C THR A 176 -4.40 4.73 -22.83
N PHE A 177 -4.90 5.93 -22.57
CA PHE A 177 -6.15 6.43 -23.13
C PHE A 177 -5.94 7.84 -23.69
N GLN A 178 -6.89 8.27 -24.52
CA GLN A 178 -6.93 9.62 -25.09
C GLN A 178 -8.13 10.36 -24.52
N VAL A 179 -7.91 11.59 -24.07
CA VAL A 179 -8.97 12.49 -23.60
C VAL A 179 -8.93 13.80 -24.38
N GLN A 180 -10.10 14.41 -24.58
CA GLN A 180 -10.21 15.72 -25.20
C GLN A 180 -10.18 16.81 -24.12
N LEU A 181 -9.27 17.76 -24.26
CA LEU A 181 -9.11 18.89 -23.35
C LEU A 181 -10.10 20.02 -23.65
N ALA A 182 -10.24 20.96 -22.72
CA ALA A 182 -11.09 22.14 -22.85
C ALA A 182 -10.74 23.02 -24.08
N ASP A 183 -9.48 23.01 -24.52
CA ASP A 183 -9.00 23.72 -25.71
C ASP A 183 -9.21 22.95 -27.03
N GLY A 184 -9.86 21.78 -26.95
CA GLY A 184 -10.17 20.91 -28.08
C GLY A 184 -9.05 19.96 -28.49
N LYS A 185 -7.84 20.05 -27.90
CA LYS A 185 -6.73 19.15 -28.20
C LYS A 185 -6.92 17.77 -27.55
N SER A 186 -6.30 16.76 -28.14
CA SER A 186 -6.20 15.43 -27.52
C SER A 186 -4.97 15.37 -26.62
N ALA A 187 -5.10 14.71 -25.48
CA ALA A 187 -4.00 14.41 -24.59
C ALA A 187 -3.99 12.92 -24.20
N GLU A 188 -2.78 12.37 -24.10
CA GLU A 188 -2.57 11.01 -23.64
C GLU A 188 -2.53 10.96 -22.11
N VAL A 189 -3.31 10.05 -21.55
CA VAL A 189 -3.37 9.78 -20.10
C VAL A 189 -3.17 8.29 -19.84
N THR A 190 -2.67 7.97 -18.66
CA THR A 190 -2.54 6.61 -18.14
C THR A 190 -2.98 6.59 -16.68
N THR A 191 -2.98 5.43 -16.02
CA THR A 191 -3.41 5.30 -14.62
C THR A 191 -2.22 5.43 -13.67
N VAL A 192 -2.49 5.79 -12.42
CA VAL A 192 -1.47 5.73 -11.35
C VAL A 192 -0.91 4.31 -11.20
N PHE A 193 -1.76 3.28 -11.33
CA PHE A 193 -1.35 1.88 -11.26
C PHE A 193 -0.39 1.47 -12.39
N GLU A 194 -0.58 1.95 -13.62
CA GLU A 194 0.36 1.71 -14.72
C GLU A 194 1.72 2.35 -14.43
N LEU A 195 1.72 3.58 -13.89
CA LEU A 195 2.95 4.23 -13.44
C LEU A 195 3.62 3.48 -12.28
N LEU A 196 2.83 2.96 -11.33
CA LEU A 196 3.31 2.13 -10.24
C LEU A 196 3.97 0.87 -10.78
N LYS A 197 3.30 0.11 -11.67
CA LYS A 197 3.86 -1.09 -12.31
C LYS A 197 5.18 -0.79 -13.01
N LYS A 198 5.23 0.30 -13.77
CA LYS A 198 6.47 0.77 -14.41
C LYS A 198 7.56 1.09 -13.39
N GLY A 199 7.22 1.79 -12.32
CA GLY A 199 8.13 2.10 -11.21
C GLY A 199 8.63 0.85 -10.48
N LEU A 200 7.79 -0.17 -10.34
CA LEU A 200 8.12 -1.43 -9.68
C LEU A 200 9.12 -2.28 -10.48
N THR A 201 9.24 -2.10 -11.80
CA THR A 201 10.22 -2.84 -12.63
C THR A 201 11.67 -2.76 -12.14
N GLN A 202 12.04 -1.69 -11.43
CA GLN A 202 13.38 -1.54 -10.88
C GLN A 202 13.67 -2.44 -9.66
N TYR A 203 12.63 -2.95 -8.99
CA TYR A 203 12.71 -3.81 -7.80
C TYR A 203 12.77 -5.29 -8.21
N THR A 204 13.78 -5.65 -8.99
CA THR A 204 14.04 -7.06 -9.32
C THR A 204 14.43 -7.83 -8.05
N LEU A 205 14.08 -9.12 -7.97
CA LEU A 205 14.34 -9.92 -6.76
C LEU A 205 15.82 -9.94 -6.37
N ASP A 206 16.74 -10.01 -7.33
CA ASP A 206 18.18 -9.95 -7.05
C ASP A 206 18.59 -8.63 -6.40
N LYS A 207 18.03 -7.51 -6.86
CA LYS A 207 18.32 -6.18 -6.27
C LYS A 207 17.70 -6.05 -4.89
N VAL A 208 16.46 -6.52 -4.71
CA VAL A 208 15.77 -6.51 -3.42
C VAL A 208 16.53 -7.38 -2.43
N ALA A 209 16.90 -8.61 -2.80
CA ALA A 209 17.70 -9.52 -1.99
C ALA A 209 19.06 -8.92 -1.61
N ALA A 210 19.78 -8.36 -2.58
CA ALA A 210 21.10 -7.76 -2.33
C ALA A 210 21.03 -6.55 -1.38
N ARG A 211 19.96 -5.76 -1.43
CA ARG A 211 19.78 -4.58 -0.55
C ARG A 211 19.27 -4.99 0.83
N THR A 212 18.27 -5.84 0.88
CA THR A 212 17.61 -6.27 2.13
C THR A 212 18.43 -7.29 2.91
N GLY A 213 19.37 -7.98 2.26
CA GLY A 213 20.11 -9.10 2.86
C GLY A 213 19.29 -10.38 2.98
N LEU A 214 18.04 -10.38 2.51
CA LEU A 214 17.17 -11.54 2.53
C LEU A 214 17.38 -12.40 1.28
N PRO A 215 17.47 -13.73 1.42
CA PRO A 215 17.45 -14.64 0.27
C PRO A 215 16.19 -14.46 -0.59
N VAL A 216 16.34 -14.58 -1.92
CA VAL A 216 15.21 -14.50 -2.87
C VAL A 216 14.05 -15.41 -2.48
N ARG A 217 14.34 -16.65 -2.11
CA ARG A 217 13.32 -17.63 -1.67
C ARG A 217 12.49 -17.17 -0.47
N GLU A 218 13.07 -16.37 0.43
CA GLU A 218 12.38 -15.86 1.62
C GLU A 218 11.47 -14.71 1.25
N ILE A 219 11.90 -13.85 0.33
CA ILE A 219 11.07 -12.77 -0.22
C ILE A 219 9.87 -13.35 -0.98
N GLU A 220 10.10 -14.37 -1.81
CA GLU A 220 9.03 -15.06 -2.54
C GLU A 220 8.05 -15.76 -1.60
N LEU A 221 8.56 -16.46 -0.57
CA LEU A 221 7.73 -17.09 0.45
C LEU A 221 6.89 -16.05 1.19
N PHE A 222 7.50 -14.94 1.61
CA PHE A 222 6.82 -13.87 2.32
C PHE A 222 5.70 -13.27 1.48
N ALA A 223 5.97 -12.92 0.22
CA ALA A 223 4.97 -12.37 -0.68
C ALA A 223 3.80 -13.34 -0.93
N LYS A 224 4.11 -14.61 -1.17
CA LYS A 224 3.08 -15.64 -1.36
C LYS A 224 2.20 -15.80 -0.11
N GLU A 225 2.79 -15.88 1.08
CA GLU A 225 2.02 -16.04 2.32
C GLU A 225 1.19 -14.79 2.64
N LEU A 226 1.72 -13.58 2.44
CA LEU A 226 0.99 -12.32 2.61
C LEU A 226 -0.19 -12.19 1.63
N GLY A 227 0.00 -12.61 0.38
CA GLY A 227 -1.03 -12.58 -0.66
C GLY A 227 -2.14 -13.61 -0.46
N THR A 228 -1.86 -14.75 0.19
CA THR A 228 -2.80 -15.90 0.25
C THR A 228 -3.40 -16.19 1.62
N ARG A 229 -2.79 -15.76 2.72
CA ARG A 229 -3.34 -15.96 4.07
C ARG A 229 -4.16 -14.74 4.48
N LYS A 230 -5.49 -14.88 4.57
CA LYS A 230 -6.40 -13.77 4.91
C LYS A 230 -7.28 -14.09 6.13
N PRO A 231 -7.59 -13.11 7.00
CA PRO A 231 -7.00 -11.76 7.04
C PRO A 231 -5.51 -11.79 7.44
N ALA A 232 -4.73 -10.89 6.85
CA ALA A 232 -3.35 -10.62 7.21
C ALA A 232 -3.22 -9.20 7.74
N MET A 233 -2.24 -8.95 8.62
CA MET A 233 -1.96 -7.61 9.14
C MET A 233 -0.46 -7.38 9.31
N ILE A 234 -0.07 -6.11 9.17
CA ILE A 234 1.27 -5.62 9.49
C ILE A 234 1.17 -4.83 10.80
N ILE A 235 1.93 -5.25 11.80
CA ILE A 235 2.15 -4.51 13.04
C ILE A 235 3.54 -3.90 12.94
N HIS A 236 3.61 -2.62 12.58
CA HIS A 236 4.87 -1.89 12.53
C HIS A 236 5.08 -1.01 13.77
N GLY A 237 6.29 -0.50 13.96
CA GLY A 237 6.62 0.28 15.14
C GLY A 237 7.78 1.25 14.90
N ALA A 238 8.35 1.76 15.99
CA ALA A 238 9.41 2.76 15.94
C ALA A 238 10.60 2.36 15.06
N ARG A 239 10.92 1.07 14.91
CA ARG A 239 12.07 0.65 14.08
C ARG A 239 11.88 0.88 12.59
N THR A 240 10.65 1.01 12.10
CA THR A 240 10.37 1.43 10.72
C THR A 240 9.96 2.90 10.67
N ASN A 241 9.42 3.44 11.76
CA ASN A 241 8.92 4.81 11.83
C ASN A 241 9.97 5.87 12.21
N HIS A 242 11.07 5.51 12.86
CA HIS A 242 12.12 6.43 13.31
C HIS A 242 13.26 6.54 12.29
N TRP A 243 12.90 6.54 11.00
CA TRP A 243 13.81 6.75 9.88
C TRP A 243 13.48 8.05 9.16
N PHE A 244 14.48 8.64 8.51
CA PHE A 244 14.31 9.86 7.72
C PHE A 244 13.26 9.71 6.59
N HIS A 245 13.15 8.52 6.00
CA HIS A 245 12.19 8.19 4.94
C HIS A 245 11.02 7.33 5.46
N ASN A 246 10.62 7.53 6.72
CA ASN A 246 9.52 6.79 7.34
C ASN A 246 8.20 6.94 6.57
N ASP A 247 7.93 8.11 6.02
CA ASP A 247 6.79 8.43 5.18
C ASP A 247 6.67 7.50 3.98
N LEU A 248 7.77 7.29 3.26
CA LEU A 248 7.82 6.37 2.12
C LEU A 248 7.73 4.90 2.57
N ILE A 249 8.34 4.54 3.70
CA ILE A 249 8.24 3.19 4.26
C ILE A 249 6.79 2.88 4.66
N ASN A 250 6.13 3.75 5.40
CA ASN A 250 4.74 3.60 5.80
C ASN A 250 3.82 3.48 4.58
N ARG A 251 3.97 4.36 3.58
CA ARG A 251 3.19 4.28 2.33
C ARG A 251 3.41 2.97 1.59
N SER A 252 4.63 2.43 1.62
CA SER A 252 4.91 1.12 1.03
C SER A 252 4.27 -0.04 1.80
N PHE A 253 4.04 0.10 3.12
CA PHE A 253 3.31 -0.88 3.91
C PHE A 253 1.80 -0.79 3.68
N ILE A 254 1.26 0.43 3.57
CA ILE A 254 -0.16 0.67 3.23
C ILE A 254 -0.50 0.13 1.83
N LEU A 255 0.47 0.11 0.92
CA LEU A 255 0.31 -0.45 -0.42
C LEU A 255 0.17 -1.99 -0.43
N LEU A 256 0.64 -2.69 0.61
CA LEU A 256 0.62 -4.17 0.71
C LEU A 256 -0.71 -4.70 1.25
#